data_AF-A0A517SHC1-F1
#
_entry.id   AF-A0A517SHC1-F1
#
_cell.length_a   1.000
_cell.length_b   1.000
_cell.length_c   1.000
_cell.angle_alpha   90.00
_cell.angle_beta   90.00
_cell.angle_gamma   90.00
#
_symmetry.space_group_name_H-M   'P 1'
#
loop_
_entity.id
_entity.type
_entity.pdbx_description
1 polymer ?
#
loop_
_entity_poly.entity_id
_entity_poly.type
_entity_poly.pdbx_seq_one_letter_code
_entity_poly.pdbx_strand_id
1 'polypeptide(L)'
;MKRRRIIIALTLCLAGWFLWPRADARFVGTWSFQESGAPQPSNTIVFRRSGLADIREFGESETRAYMRWRVDGDQFTLGETDEPGRVMTVVAGLCERIGFPLVMTDGLRFTIVAIEPDAITLQRTGQGQTRLTRQ
;
A
#
# COMPACT_ATOMS: atom_id res chain seq x y z
N MET A 1 30.93 -28.91 -13.54
CA MET A 1 30.75 -27.60 -12.85
C MET A 1 29.59 -26.73 -13.37
N LYS A 2 29.13 -26.84 -14.63
CA LYS A 2 28.02 -26.01 -15.17
C LYS A 2 26.65 -26.20 -14.49
N ARG A 3 26.30 -27.40 -14.03
CA ARG A 3 24.98 -27.70 -13.42
C ARG A 3 24.75 -27.02 -12.06
N ARG A 4 25.80 -26.84 -11.23
CA ARG A 4 25.68 -26.20 -9.91
C ARG A 4 25.32 -24.71 -10.01
N ARG A 5 25.79 -24.01 -11.05
CA ARG A 5 25.50 -22.57 -11.24
C ARG A 5 24.04 -22.31 -11.63
N ILE A 6 23.44 -23.22 -12.40
CA ILE A 6 22.03 -23.11 -12.81
C ILE A 6 21.10 -23.28 -11.60
N ILE A 7 21.40 -24.24 -10.72
CA ILE A 7 20.62 -24.46 -9.50
C ILE A 7 20.66 -23.22 -8.61
N ILE A 8 21.85 -22.65 -8.38
CA ILE A 8 21.99 -21.43 -7.56
C ILE A 8 21.22 -20.26 -8.16
N ALA A 9 21.29 -20.05 -9.48
CA ALA A 9 20.52 -18.99 -10.15
C ALA A 9 19.01 -19.20 -10.01
N LEU A 10 18.51 -20.43 -10.19
CA LEU A 10 17.09 -20.75 -9.99
C LEU A 10 16.64 -20.55 -8.55
N THR A 11 17.46 -20.95 -7.56
CA THR A 11 17.15 -20.74 -6.14
C THR A 11 17.13 -19.25 -5.80
N LEU A 12 18.04 -18.45 -6.34
CA LEU A 12 18.04 -16.99 -6.15
C LEU A 12 16.85 -16.31 -6.84
N CYS A 13 16.44 -16.77 -8.03
CA CYS A 13 15.24 -16.27 -8.69
C CYS A 13 13.96 -16.66 -7.94
N LEU A 14 13.87 -17.89 -7.43
CA LEU A 14 12.73 -18.35 -6.63
C LEU A 14 12.68 -17.65 -5.27
N ALA A 15 13.83 -17.47 -4.61
CA ALA A 15 13.93 -16.69 -3.39
C ALA A 15 13.57 -15.23 -3.65
N GLY A 16 14.05 -14.61 -4.73
CA GLY A 16 13.65 -13.25 -5.13
C GLY A 16 12.16 -13.11 -5.44
N TRP A 17 11.53 -14.15 -6.01
CA TRP A 17 10.10 -14.23 -6.29
C TRP A 17 9.24 -14.43 -5.03
N PHE A 18 9.81 -15.01 -3.97
CA PHE A 18 9.16 -15.23 -2.67
C PHE A 18 9.44 -14.10 -1.66
N LEU A 19 10.60 -13.45 -1.76
CA LEU A 19 11.03 -12.36 -0.88
C LEU A 19 10.54 -10.99 -1.34
N TRP A 20 9.99 -10.88 -2.56
CA TRP A 20 9.34 -9.65 -2.98
C TRP A 20 7.95 -9.55 -2.33
N PRO A 21 7.64 -8.49 -1.57
CA PRO A 21 6.32 -8.29 -1.00
C PRO A 21 5.32 -8.18 -2.15
N ARG A 22 4.53 -9.24 -2.37
CA ARG A 22 3.46 -9.18 -3.36
C ARG A 22 2.35 -8.36 -2.76
N ALA A 23 2.22 -7.14 -3.26
CA ALA A 23 0.95 -6.45 -3.28
C ALA A 23 -0.17 -7.45 -3.63
N ASP A 24 -1.08 -7.69 -2.70
CA ASP A 24 -2.17 -8.65 -2.88
C ASP A 24 -3.05 -8.21 -4.06
N ALA A 25 -3.18 -9.07 -5.07
CA ALA A 25 -3.89 -8.74 -6.30
C ALA A 25 -5.36 -8.34 -6.06
N ARG A 26 -5.97 -8.77 -4.95
CA ARG A 26 -7.35 -8.43 -4.56
C ARG A 26 -7.51 -6.95 -4.27
N PHE A 27 -6.46 -6.30 -3.78
CA PHE A 27 -6.45 -4.87 -3.47
C PHE A 27 -6.10 -4.01 -4.68
N VAL A 28 -5.54 -4.58 -5.76
CA VAL A 28 -5.11 -3.79 -6.92
C VAL A 28 -6.34 -3.21 -7.64
N GLY A 29 -6.33 -1.90 -7.84
CA GLY A 29 -7.42 -1.16 -8.49
C GLY A 29 -7.66 0.22 -7.88
N THR A 30 -8.75 0.84 -8.29
CA THR A 30 -9.24 2.12 -7.76
C THR A 30 -10.32 1.85 -6.73
N TRP A 31 -10.22 2.50 -5.57
CA TRP A 31 -11.11 2.31 -4.44
C TRP A 31 -11.52 3.66 -3.86
N SER A 32 -12.77 3.78 -3.43
CA SER A 32 -13.20 4.82 -2.50
C SER A 32 -12.95 4.34 -1.06
N PHE A 33 -12.35 5.20 -0.26
CA PHE A 33 -12.05 4.96 1.14
C PHE A 33 -13.09 5.66 2.02
N GLN A 34 -13.79 4.91 2.85
CA GLN A 34 -14.79 5.44 3.76
C GLN A 34 -14.51 4.98 5.20
N GLU A 35 -14.33 5.95 6.10
CA GLU A 35 -14.24 5.69 7.54
C GLU A 35 -15.63 5.52 8.15
N SER A 36 -15.74 4.64 9.14
CA SER A 36 -16.99 4.43 9.88
C SER A 36 -17.47 5.74 10.52
N GLY A 37 -18.71 6.12 10.21
CA GLY A 37 -19.34 7.34 10.70
C GLY A 37 -19.15 8.56 9.78
N ALA A 38 -18.32 8.46 8.73
CA ALA A 38 -18.21 9.50 7.73
C ALA A 38 -19.40 9.45 6.76
N PRO A 39 -20.12 10.57 6.52
CA PRO A 39 -21.28 10.61 5.64
C PRO A 39 -20.92 10.40 4.16
N GLN A 40 -19.65 10.61 3.79
CA GLN A 40 -19.13 10.48 2.43
C GLN A 40 -17.72 9.87 2.45
N PRO A 41 -17.27 9.21 1.36
CA PRO A 41 -15.90 8.74 1.24
C PRO A 41 -14.92 9.90 1.34
N SER A 42 -13.84 9.71 2.10
CA SER A 42 -12.84 10.75 2.35
C SER A 42 -11.77 10.81 1.27
N ASN A 43 -11.46 9.68 0.64
CA ASN A 43 -10.38 9.60 -0.35
C ASN A 43 -10.69 8.64 -1.51
N THR A 44 -10.12 8.90 -2.68
CA THR A 44 -9.94 7.89 -3.74
C THR A 44 -8.52 7.37 -3.69
N ILE A 45 -8.34 6.05 -3.67
CA ILE A 45 -7.03 5.41 -3.56
C ILE A 45 -6.84 4.44 -4.74
N VAL A 46 -5.73 4.58 -5.47
CA VAL A 46 -5.34 3.64 -6.52
C VAL A 46 -4.17 2.78 -6.04
N PHE A 47 -4.44 1.51 -5.76
CA PHE A 47 -3.44 0.53 -5.35
C PHE A 47 -2.80 -0.13 -6.56
N ARG A 48 -1.48 0.05 -6.71
CA ARG A 48 -0.69 -0.53 -7.81
C ARG A 48 0.00 -1.82 -7.38
N ARG A 49 0.20 -2.75 -8.32
CA ARG A 49 0.97 -4.00 -8.12
C ARG A 49 2.40 -3.78 -7.61
N SER A 50 2.95 -2.58 -7.78
CA SER A 50 4.26 -2.20 -7.24
C SER A 50 4.28 -2.04 -5.71
N GLY A 51 3.12 -2.07 -5.04
CA GLY A 51 3.00 -1.71 -3.62
C GLY A 51 2.99 -0.20 -3.39
N LEU A 52 2.63 0.58 -4.41
CA LEU A 52 2.41 2.03 -4.31
C LEU A 52 0.90 2.32 -4.36
N ALA A 53 0.44 3.21 -3.50
CA ALA A 53 -0.89 3.76 -3.43
C ALA A 53 -0.84 5.23 -3.87
N ASP A 54 -1.76 5.64 -4.74
CA ASP A 54 -1.96 7.03 -5.18
C ASP A 54 -3.28 7.49 -4.57
N ILE A 55 -3.18 8.38 -3.60
CA ILE A 55 -4.29 8.86 -2.77
C ILE A 55 -4.66 10.25 -3.25
N ARG A 56 -5.94 10.43 -3.54
CA ARG A 56 -6.54 11.71 -3.89
C ARG A 56 -7.59 12.04 -2.84
N GLU A 57 -7.36 13.11 -2.11
CA GLU A 57 -8.30 13.59 -1.10
C GLU A 57 -9.47 14.32 -1.75
N PHE A 58 -10.68 14.08 -1.24
CA PHE A 58 -11.86 14.83 -1.65
C PHE A 58 -11.93 16.14 -0.87
N GLY A 59 -11.83 17.29 -1.55
CA GLY A 59 -11.90 18.61 -0.90
C GLY A 59 -11.55 19.78 -1.84
N GLU A 60 -11.55 21.01 -1.29
CA GLU A 60 -11.26 22.25 -2.06
C GLU A 60 -9.80 22.36 -2.53
N SER A 61 -8.90 21.57 -1.93
CA SER A 61 -7.51 21.45 -2.34
C SER A 61 -7.27 20.00 -2.79
N GLU A 62 -7.11 19.77 -4.09
CA GLU A 62 -6.78 18.44 -4.62
C GLU A 62 -5.35 18.07 -4.19
N THR A 63 -5.23 17.53 -2.98
CA THR A 63 -3.96 17.05 -2.46
C THR A 63 -3.76 15.63 -2.95
N ARG A 64 -2.65 15.42 -3.66
CA ARG A 64 -2.23 14.10 -4.13
C ARG A 64 -1.09 13.60 -3.24
N ALA A 65 -1.27 12.42 -2.66
CA ALA A 65 -0.26 11.77 -1.85
C ALA A 65 0.08 10.40 -2.44
N TYR A 66 1.34 10.01 -2.31
CA TYR A 66 1.80 8.68 -2.70
C TYR A 66 2.35 7.96 -1.47
N MET A 67 1.81 6.77 -1.20
CA MET A 67 2.20 5.96 -0.06
C MET A 67 2.55 4.55 -0.48
N ARG A 68 3.34 3.83 0.32
CA ARG A 68 3.48 2.39 0.13
C ARG A 68 2.26 1.67 0.70
N TRP A 69 1.97 0.49 0.18
CA TRP A 69 1.03 -0.40 0.83
C TRP A 69 1.51 -1.84 0.72
N ARG A 70 1.11 -2.65 1.69
CA ARG A 70 1.38 -4.09 1.71
C ARG A 70 0.27 -4.83 2.45
N VAL A 71 0.11 -6.09 2.12
CA VAL A 71 -0.71 -7.04 2.86
C VAL A 71 0.21 -8.14 3.36
N ASP A 72 0.13 -8.44 4.65
CA ASP A 72 0.87 -9.52 5.30
C ASP A 72 -0.12 -10.35 6.12
N GLY A 73 -0.52 -11.50 5.60
CA GLY A 73 -1.60 -12.30 6.17
C GLY A 73 -2.94 -11.55 6.22
N ASP A 74 -3.42 -11.31 7.43
CA ASP A 74 -4.64 -10.55 7.72
C ASP A 74 -4.36 -9.07 8.03
N GLN A 75 -3.11 -8.60 7.91
CA GLN A 75 -2.77 -7.20 8.12
C GLN A 75 -2.61 -6.46 6.81
N PHE A 76 -3.32 -5.34 6.69
CA PHE A 76 -3.11 -4.34 5.65
C PHE A 76 -2.37 -3.14 6.24
N THR A 77 -1.29 -2.72 5.60
CA THR A 77 -0.51 -1.54 5.97
C THR A 77 -0.54 -0.53 4.83
N LEU A 78 -0.87 0.73 5.15
CA LEU A 78 -0.79 1.88 4.24
C LEU A 78 0.19 2.90 4.82
N GLY A 79 1.26 3.22 4.12
CA GLY A 79 2.41 3.98 4.62
C GLY A 79 3.51 3.06 5.17
N GLU A 80 4.46 3.63 5.90
CA GLU A 80 5.61 2.93 6.46
C GLU A 80 5.50 2.96 7.99
N THR A 81 5.51 1.79 8.64
CA THR A 81 5.23 1.67 10.08
C THR A 81 6.47 1.56 10.96
N ASP A 82 7.65 1.61 10.35
CA ASP A 82 8.96 1.54 11.00
C ASP A 82 9.83 2.70 10.47
N GLU A 83 10.95 3.03 11.12
CA GLU A 83 11.87 4.08 10.65
C GLU A 83 12.05 3.97 9.12
N PRO A 84 11.82 5.04 8.35
CA PRO A 84 11.90 4.97 6.90
C PRO A 84 13.27 4.42 6.54
N GLY A 85 13.31 3.25 5.88
CA GLY A 85 14.57 2.62 5.54
C GLY A 85 15.42 3.64 4.77
N ARG A 86 16.74 3.72 5.01
CA ARG A 86 17.62 4.77 4.43
C ARG A 86 17.39 5.08 2.94
N VAL A 87 17.03 4.07 2.15
CA VAL A 87 16.71 4.20 0.72
C VAL A 87 15.46 5.06 0.50
N MET A 88 14.45 4.93 1.35
CA MET A 88 13.19 5.68 1.23
C MET A 88 13.32 7.13 1.63
N THR A 89 14.13 7.46 2.64
CA THR A 89 14.48 8.85 2.95
C THR A 89 15.12 9.54 1.74
N VAL A 90 16.01 8.84 1.02
CA VAL A 90 16.67 9.36 -0.17
C VAL A 90 15.68 9.56 -1.32
N VAL A 91 14.77 8.61 -1.55
CA VAL A 91 13.74 8.73 -2.60
C VAL A 91 12.73 9.84 -2.26
N ALA A 92 12.32 9.97 -0.99
CA ALA A 92 11.45 11.05 -0.54
C ALA A 92 12.08 12.42 -0.77
N GLY A 93 13.35 12.60 -0.37
CA GLY A 93 14.09 13.83 -0.63
C GLY A 93 14.29 14.11 -2.13
N LEU A 94 14.45 13.06 -2.95
CA LEU A 94 14.53 13.22 -4.40
C LEU A 94 13.18 13.66 -5.00
N CYS A 95 12.07 13.04 -4.56
CA CYS A 95 10.71 13.37 -4.96
C CYS A 95 10.35 14.83 -4.60
N GLU A 96 10.63 15.26 -3.37
CA GLU A 96 10.42 16.63 -2.93
C GLU A 96 11.19 17.63 -3.81
N ARG A 97 12.45 17.29 -4.14
CA ARG A 97 13.33 18.13 -4.96
C ARG A 97 12.90 18.24 -6.44
N ILE A 98 12.14 17.29 -6.96
CA ILE A 98 11.58 17.31 -8.33
C ILE A 98 10.10 17.71 -8.36
N GLY A 99 9.55 18.20 -7.23
CA GLY A 99 8.16 18.66 -7.15
C GLY A 99 7.12 17.53 -7.12
N PHE A 100 7.54 16.31 -6.77
CA PHE A 100 6.63 15.18 -6.57
C PHE A 100 6.23 15.10 -5.09
N PRO A 101 4.95 15.28 -4.73
CA PRO A 101 4.50 15.19 -3.35
C PRO A 101 4.51 13.73 -2.88
N LEU A 102 5.65 13.27 -2.36
CA LEU A 102 5.74 12.01 -1.63
C LEU A 102 5.49 12.30 -0.15
N VAL A 103 4.25 12.10 0.31
CA VAL A 103 3.91 12.25 1.73
C VAL A 103 4.22 10.94 2.44
N MET A 104 5.28 10.93 3.23
CA MET A 104 5.61 9.84 4.15
C MET A 104 4.94 10.14 5.49
N THR A 105 3.76 9.57 5.73
CA THR A 105 3.14 9.56 7.05
C THR A 105 3.46 8.27 7.79
N ASP A 106 3.36 8.32 9.12
CA ASP A 106 3.28 7.14 9.97
C ASP A 106 2.27 6.15 9.36
N GLY A 107 2.72 4.92 9.13
CA GLY A 107 1.91 3.92 8.46
C GLY A 107 0.68 3.56 9.28
N LEU A 108 -0.47 3.53 8.61
CA LEU A 108 -1.71 3.03 9.14
C LEU A 108 -1.73 1.50 9.04
N ARG A 109 -1.96 0.83 10.17
CA ARG A 109 -2.18 -0.62 10.23
C ARG A 109 -3.66 -0.93 10.41
N PHE A 110 -4.14 -1.87 9.62
CA PHE A 110 -5.50 -2.37 9.66
C PHE A 110 -5.49 -3.90 9.69
N THR A 111 -6.42 -4.49 10.41
CA THR A 111 -6.79 -5.90 10.28
C THR A 111 -7.84 -6.02 9.19
N ILE A 112 -7.67 -6.98 8.29
CA ILE A 112 -8.59 -7.31 7.22
C ILE A 112 -9.71 -8.16 7.82
N VAL A 113 -10.93 -7.62 7.83
CA VAL A 113 -12.12 -8.31 8.38
C VAL A 113 -12.82 -9.12 7.30
N ALA A 114 -12.97 -8.54 6.10
CA ALA A 114 -13.66 -9.18 4.99
C ALA A 114 -13.11 -8.70 3.64
N ILE A 115 -13.09 -9.60 2.66
CA ILE A 115 -12.76 -9.30 1.26
C ILE A 115 -13.88 -9.84 0.38
N GLU A 116 -14.57 -8.92 -0.29
CA GLU A 116 -15.60 -9.13 -1.30
C GLU A 116 -15.04 -8.71 -2.67
N PRO A 117 -15.68 -9.08 -3.80
CA PRO A 117 -15.20 -8.70 -5.14
C PRO A 117 -15.09 -7.17 -5.35
N ASP A 118 -15.99 -6.42 -4.75
CA ASP A 118 -16.18 -4.98 -4.90
C ASP A 118 -16.00 -4.20 -3.58
N ALA A 119 -15.74 -4.88 -2.47
CA ALA A 119 -15.52 -4.24 -1.18
C ALA A 119 -14.46 -4.93 -0.32
N ILE A 120 -13.73 -4.15 0.47
CA ILE A 120 -12.81 -4.66 1.49
C ILE A 120 -13.13 -3.97 2.79
N THR A 121 -13.36 -4.74 3.84
CA THR A 121 -13.61 -4.22 5.19
C THR A 121 -12.34 -4.36 6.01
N LEU A 122 -11.87 -3.23 6.51
CA LEU A 122 -10.68 -3.06 7.32
C LEU A 122 -11.10 -2.62 8.73
N GLN A 123 -10.37 -3.03 9.73
CA GLN A 123 -10.56 -2.60 11.11
C GLN A 123 -9.25 -2.06 11.65
N ARG A 124 -9.29 -0.87 12.26
CA ARG A 124 -8.12 -0.28 12.90
C ARG A 124 -8.27 -0.34 14.41
N THR A 125 -7.23 -0.80 15.11
CA THR A 125 -7.25 -0.92 16.58
C THR A 125 -7.55 0.43 17.22
N GLY A 126 -8.57 0.50 18.07
CA GLY A 126 -8.99 1.73 18.74
C GLY A 126 -9.75 2.73 17.87
N GLN A 127 -10.02 2.39 16.59
CA GLN A 127 -10.87 3.16 15.70
C GLN A 127 -12.00 2.27 15.13
N GLY A 128 -12.94 2.89 14.42
CA GLY A 128 -14.02 2.19 13.75
C GLY A 128 -13.55 1.32 12.58
N GLN A 129 -14.51 0.72 11.88
CA GLN A 129 -14.21 0.02 10.63
C GLN A 129 -14.00 1.02 9.50
N THR A 130 -13.24 0.60 8.50
CA THR A 130 -13.05 1.33 7.25
C THR A 130 -13.49 0.40 6.13
N ARG A 131 -14.26 0.93 5.18
CA ARG A 131 -14.66 0.18 3.99
C ARG A 131 -14.01 0.79 2.76
N LEU A 132 -13.32 -0.04 1.99
CA LEU A 132 -12.89 0.25 0.64
C LEU A 132 -13.97 -0.25 -0.31
N THR A 133 -14.47 0.58 -1.22
CA THR A 133 -15.43 0.16 -2.25
C THR A 133 -14.84 0.41 -3.63
N ARG A 134 -14.94 -0.55 -4.53
CA ARG A 134 -14.36 -0.46 -5.87
C ARG A 134 -15.08 0.63 -6.68
N GLN A 135 -14.33 1.45 -7.41
CA GLN A 135 -14.86 2.42 -8.37
C GLN A 135 -14.93 1.85 -9.78
#